data_AF-A0A1C7MMC6-F1
#
_entry.id   AF-A0A1C7MMC6-F1
#
_cell.length_a   1.000
_cell.length_b   1.000
_cell.length_c   1.000
_cell.angle_alpha   90.00
_cell.angle_beta   90.00
_cell.angle_gamma   90.00
#
_symmetry.space_group_name_H-M   'P 1'
#
loop_
_entity.id
_entity.type
_entity.pdbx_description
1 polymer ?
#
loop_
_entity_poly.entity_id
_entity_poly.type
_entity_poly.pdbx_seq_one_letter_code
_entity_poly.pdbx_strand_id
1 'polypeptide(L)'
;MVNFTILAGGYTSFVASYLFNSDTSALTLLNQSPTGANPSWISLHPTNKSILYAVNEDTPGALQSFTIGHEGALTGPIGQISSDGNSPAFTTPL
;
A
#
# COMPACT_ATOMS: atom_id res chain seq x y z
N MET A 1 -11.18 6.21 22.46
CA MET A 1 -10.27 6.61 21.38
C MET A 1 -9.88 5.39 20.57
N VAL A 2 -10.44 5.24 19.38
CA VAL A 2 -9.99 4.21 18.43
C VAL A 2 -9.29 4.93 17.28
N ASN A 3 -7.99 4.71 17.19
CA ASN A 3 -7.16 5.25 16.12
C ASN A 3 -7.00 4.16 15.07
N PHE A 4 -7.49 4.42 13.86
CA PHE A 4 -7.34 3.51 12.73
C PHE A 4 -6.26 4.02 11.80
N THR A 5 -5.29 3.17 11.47
CA THR A 5 -4.34 3.45 10.40
C THR A 5 -4.92 2.98 9.08
N ILE A 6 -5.03 3.90 8.12
CA ILE A 6 -5.52 3.62 6.76
C ILE A 6 -4.35 3.76 5.80
N LEU A 7 -4.13 2.74 4.97
CA LEU A 7 -3.17 2.77 3.87
C LEU A 7 -3.92 3.02 2.57
N ALA A 8 -3.41 3.90 1.71
CA ALA A 8 -4.03 4.22 0.44
C ALA A 8 -3.00 4.30 -0.69
N GLY A 9 -3.22 3.51 -1.74
CA GLY A 9 -2.56 3.65 -3.03
C GLY A 9 -3.29 4.68 -3.92
N GLY A 10 -2.85 4.80 -5.17
CA GLY A 10 -3.42 5.69 -6.18
C GLY A 10 -2.52 5.87 -7.39
N TYR A 11 -2.88 6.79 -8.29
CA TYR A 11 -2.04 7.20 -9.43
C TYR A 11 -0.94 8.18 -8.97
N THR A 12 -0.02 7.67 -8.16
CA THR A 12 1.10 8.40 -7.52
C THR A 12 2.39 7.56 -7.62
N SER A 13 3.43 7.93 -6.87
CA SER A 13 4.64 7.11 -6.67
C SER A 13 4.84 6.69 -5.20
N PHE A 14 3.76 6.68 -4.42
CA PHE A 14 3.77 6.35 -3.00
C PHE A 14 2.45 5.73 -2.54
N VAL A 15 2.51 4.98 -1.45
CA VAL A 15 1.33 4.67 -0.61
C VAL A 15 1.32 5.64 0.57
N ALA A 16 0.18 6.28 0.80
CA ALA A 16 -0.02 7.18 1.93
C ALA A 16 -0.56 6.41 3.14
N SER A 17 -0.11 6.81 4.32
CA SER A 17 -0.67 6.35 5.60
C SER A 17 -1.42 7.49 6.27
N TYR A 18 -2.63 7.22 6.72
CA TYR A 18 -3.47 8.17 7.42
C TYR A 18 -3.86 7.66 8.80
N LEU A 19 -3.96 8.59 9.75
CA LEU A 19 -4.63 8.37 11.02
C LEU A 19 -6.08 8.84 10.90
N PHE A 20 -7.03 7.92 11.09
CA PHE A 20 -8.41 8.29 11.33
C PHE A 20 -8.69 8.30 12.84
N ASN A 21 -9.03 9.48 13.35
CA ASN A 21 -9.43 9.68 14.73
C ASN A 21 -10.96 9.56 14.84
N SER A 22 -11.45 8.50 15.49
CA SER A 22 -12.88 8.23 15.65
C SER A 22 -13.63 9.29 16.46
N ASP A 23 -12.94 9.97 17.37
CA ASP A 23 -13.57 10.87 18.33
C ASP A 23 -13.82 12.24 17.67
N THR A 24 -12.93 12.66 16.75
CA THR A 24 -13.05 13.94 16.00
C THR A 24 -13.55 13.76 14.57
N SER A 25 -13.68 12.52 14.09
CA SER A 25 -13.97 12.21 12.68
C SER A 25 -12.99 12.87 11.70
N ALA A 26 -11.73 13.03 12.13
CA ALA A 26 -10.69 13.68 11.33
C ALA A 26 -9.72 12.65 10.74
N LEU A 27 -9.27 12.93 9.52
CA LEU A 27 -8.22 12.18 8.83
C LEU A 27 -6.94 13.03 8.78
N THR A 28 -5.82 12.48 9.24
CA THR A 28 -4.51 13.15 9.23
C THR A 28 -3.52 12.33 8.43
N LEU A 29 -2.81 12.95 7.48
CA LEU A 29 -1.70 12.31 6.78
C LEU A 29 -0.53 12.10 7.75
N LEU A 30 -0.07 10.86 7.88
CA LEU A 30 1.07 10.51 8.73
C LEU A 30 2.36 10.47 7.92
N ASN A 31 2.35 9.74 6.80
CA ASN A 31 3.52 9.55 5.96
C ASN A 31 3.14 9.18 4.52
N GLN A 32 4.13 9.32 3.63
CA GLN A 32 4.09 8.85 2.25
C GLN A 32 5.29 7.92 2.06
N SER A 33 5.01 6.64 1.82
CA SER A 33 6.04 5.64 1.65
C SER A 33 6.26 5.37 0.15
N PRO A 34 7.48 5.57 -0.39
CA PRO A 34 7.76 5.37 -1.81
C PRO A 34 7.41 3.96 -2.30
N THR A 35 6.92 3.87 -3.53
CA THR A 35 6.60 2.63 -4.25
C THR A 35 7.10 2.71 -5.69
N GLY A 36 6.66 1.79 -6.56
CA GLY A 36 6.60 2.04 -8.01
C GLY A 36 5.52 3.09 -8.36
N ALA A 37 5.43 3.45 -9.64
CA ALA A 37 4.37 4.34 -10.11
C ALA A 37 3.01 3.64 -10.08
N ASN A 38 1.94 4.43 -9.95
CA ASN A 38 0.55 3.99 -10.03
C ASN A 38 0.22 2.76 -9.16
N PRO A 39 0.50 2.76 -7.83
CA PRO A 39 0.08 1.69 -6.94
C PRO A 39 -1.47 1.67 -6.80
N SER A 40 -2.19 1.19 -7.80
CA SER A 40 -3.65 1.35 -7.91
C SER A 40 -4.45 0.39 -7.04
N TRP A 41 -3.83 -0.71 -6.63
CA TRP A 41 -4.42 -1.66 -5.69
C TRP A 41 -3.40 -2.15 -4.67
N ILE A 42 -3.85 -2.24 -3.41
CA ILE A 42 -3.06 -2.77 -2.29
C ILE A 42 -3.85 -3.84 -1.55
N SER A 43 -3.15 -4.82 -0.98
CA SER A 43 -3.76 -5.89 -0.19
C SER A 43 -2.87 -6.32 0.96
N LEU A 44 -3.47 -6.63 2.10
CA LEU A 44 -2.76 -7.12 3.29
C LEU A 44 -2.61 -8.64 3.21
N HIS A 45 -1.49 -9.17 3.67
CA HIS A 45 -1.31 -10.62 3.83
C HIS A 45 -2.35 -11.20 4.81
N PRO A 46 -2.94 -12.39 4.55
CA PRO A 46 -4.12 -12.89 5.26
C PRO A 46 -3.87 -13.15 6.74
N THR A 47 -2.65 -13.59 7.08
CA THR A 47 -2.26 -13.96 8.46
C THR A 47 -1.15 -13.09 9.04
N ASN A 48 -0.44 -12.31 8.23
CA ASN A 48 0.72 -11.53 8.65
C ASN A 48 0.47 -10.06 8.35
N LYS A 49 -0.13 -9.37 9.32
CA LYS A 49 -0.52 -7.96 9.19
C LYS A 49 0.66 -6.99 9.02
N SER A 50 1.90 -7.47 9.10
CA SER A 50 3.09 -6.67 8.83
C SER A 50 3.49 -6.68 7.35
N ILE A 51 2.74 -7.34 6.46
CA ILE A 51 3.05 -7.41 5.02
C ILE A 51 1.93 -6.77 4.20
N LEU A 52 2.33 -5.91 3.26
CA LEU A 52 1.48 -5.29 2.24
C LEU A 52 1.94 -5.72 0.85
N TYR A 53 0.99 -6.02 -0.03
CA TYR A 53 1.21 -6.14 -1.47
C TYR A 53 0.66 -4.92 -2.19
N ALA A 54 1.35 -4.45 -3.22
CA ALA A 54 0.87 -3.41 -4.12
C ALA A 54 1.09 -3.84 -5.58
N VAL A 55 0.15 -3.52 -6.46
CA VAL A 55 0.36 -3.63 -7.91
C VAL A 55 0.51 -2.25 -8.53
N ASN A 56 1.42 -2.14 -9.49
CA ASN A 56 1.66 -0.93 -10.25
C ASN A 56 0.93 -1.02 -11.59
N GLU A 57 -0.05 -0.13 -11.81
CA GLU A 57 -0.91 -0.11 -12.99
C GLU A 57 -0.20 0.51 -14.21
N ASP A 58 0.97 -0.04 -14.54
CA ASP A 58 1.88 0.44 -15.57
C ASP A 58 1.96 -0.52 -16.75
N THR A 59 2.72 -0.12 -17.78
CA THR A 59 3.08 -0.95 -18.94
C THR A 59 4.60 -0.95 -19.10
N PRO A 60 5.33 -2.00 -18.68
CA PRO A 60 4.85 -3.23 -18.03
C PRO A 60 4.42 -2.99 -16.58
N GLY A 61 3.46 -3.78 -16.09
CA GLY A 61 3.02 -3.73 -14.70
C GLY A 61 3.95 -4.49 -13.75
N ALA A 62 3.78 -4.28 -12.44
CA ALA A 62 4.56 -4.96 -11.42
C ALA A 62 3.71 -5.34 -10.20
N LEU A 63 4.16 -6.37 -9.48
CA LEU A 63 3.70 -6.74 -8.14
C LEU A 63 4.86 -6.52 -7.16
N GLN A 64 4.62 -5.73 -6.12
CA GLN A 64 5.58 -5.39 -5.08
C GLN A 64 5.09 -5.87 -3.71
N SER A 65 6.02 -6.23 -2.82
CA SER A 65 5.73 -6.53 -1.41
C SER A 65 6.53 -5.63 -0.47
N PHE A 66 5.91 -5.18 0.61
CA PHE A 66 6.48 -4.27 1.60
C PHE A 66 6.22 -4.78 3.01
N THR A 67 7.05 -4.37 3.98
CA THR A 67 6.71 -4.46 5.40
C THR A 67 6.01 -3.18 5.87
N ILE A 68 5.09 -3.34 6.81
CA ILE A 68 4.38 -2.24 7.47
C ILE A 68 5.03 -1.98 8.83
N GLY A 69 5.52 -0.76 9.03
CA GLY A 69 6.14 -0.28 10.25
C GLY A 69 5.22 0.59 11.11
N HIS A 70 5.84 1.39 11.98
CA HIS A 70 5.14 2.35 12.83
C HIS A 70 4.29 3.32 11.99
N GLU A 71 3.07 3.63 12.45
CA GLU A 71 2.16 4.57 11.77
C GLU A 71 1.84 4.22 10.31
N GLY A 72 1.97 2.93 9.94
CA GLY A 72 1.72 2.47 8.58
C GLY A 72 2.86 2.72 7.58
N ALA A 73 3.98 3.27 8.03
CA ALA A 73 5.12 3.53 7.14
C ALA A 73 5.61 2.22 6.49
N LEU A 74 5.68 2.19 5.17
CA LEU A 74 6.13 1.02 4.43
C LEU A 74 7.64 1.02 4.28
N THR A 75 8.24 -0.16 4.39
CA THR A 75 9.65 -0.40 4.06
C THR A 75 9.73 -1.41 2.91
N GLY A 76 10.54 -1.12 1.90
CA GLY A 76 10.70 -1.97 0.72
C GLY A 76 10.83 -1.19 -0.58
N PRO A 77 10.53 -1.83 -1.73
CA PRO A 77 9.99 -3.19 -1.86
C PRO A 77 10.99 -4.26 -1.38
N ILE A 78 10.50 -5.24 -0.62
CA ILE A 78 11.26 -6.43 -0.20
C ILE A 78 11.38 -7.42 -1.36
N GLY A 79 10.37 -7.43 -2.23
CA GLY A 79 10.32 -8.22 -3.44
C GLY A 79 9.51 -7.46 -4.50
N GLN A 80 9.91 -7.65 -5.75
CA GLN A 80 9.22 -7.11 -6.91
C GLN A 80 9.33 -8.09 -8.07
N ILE A 81 8.22 -8.32 -8.77
CA ILE A 81 8.19 -9.11 -9.99
C ILE A 81 7.33 -8.40 -11.05
N SER A 82 7.65 -8.64 -12.32
CA SER A 82 6.77 -8.28 -13.45
C SER A 82 5.40 -8.93 -13.26
N SER A 83 4.34 -8.23 -13.63
CA SER A 83 3.01 -8.86 -13.77
C SER A 83 2.88 -9.65 -15.08
N ASP A 84 3.86 -9.53 -15.98
CA ASP A 84 3.89 -10.02 -17.36
C ASP A 84 2.73 -9.52 -18.24
N GLY A 85 1.98 -8.54 -17.72
CA GLY A 85 0.89 -7.86 -18.40
C GLY A 85 0.95 -6.35 -18.16
N ASN A 86 -0.08 -5.68 -18.65
CA ASN A 86 -0.22 -4.24 -18.52
C ASN A 86 -1.31 -3.93 -17.50
N SER A 87 -1.12 -2.85 -16.77
CA SER A 87 -2.12 -2.23 -15.90
C SER A 87 -2.82 -3.20 -14.93
N PRO A 88 -2.08 -3.99 -14.12
CA PRO A 88 -2.70 -4.79 -13.07
C PRO A 88 -3.40 -3.88 -12.06
N ALA A 89 -4.71 -4.04 -11.93
CA ALA A 89 -5.56 -3.22 -11.05
C ALA A 89 -6.15 -4.01 -9.88
N PHE A 90 -5.65 -5.23 -9.63
CA PHE A 90 -6.11 -6.09 -8.54
C PHE A 90 -5.01 -7.04 -8.08
N THR A 91 -4.90 -7.23 -6.77
CA THR A 91 -4.11 -8.32 -6.17
C THR A 91 -4.74 -8.79 -4.86
N THR A 92 -4.69 -10.10 -4.61
CA THR A 92 -5.00 -10.70 -3.32
C THR A 92 -3.96 -11.77 -3.01
N PRO A 93 -3.50 -11.87 -1.76
CA PRO A 93 -2.78 -13.06 -1.32
C PRO A 93 -3.71 -14.29 -1.37
N LEU A 94 -3.10 -15.46 -1.61
CA LEU A 94 -3.75 -16.77 -1.62
C LEU A 94 -3.95 -17.32 -0.21
#